data_AF-A0A8T4LRD5-F1
#
_entry.id   AF-A0A8T4LRD5-F1
#
_cell.length_a   1.000
_cell.length_b   1.000
_cell.length_c   1.000
_cell.angle_alpha   90.00
_cell.angle_beta   90.00
_cell.angle_gamma   90.00
#
_symmetry.space_group_name_H-M   'P 1'
#
loop_
_entity.id
_entity.type
_entity.pdbx_description
1 polymer ?
#
loop_
_entity_poly.entity_id
_entity_poly.type
_entity_poly.pdbx_seq_one_letter_code
_entity_poly.pdbx_strand_id
1 'polypeptide(L)'
;MRGIGECISGKRLKFKNGLQKEFLKRIKKKSGLTWAELAKQLGVSEHTLRVGWHDEKSTLPYRIAAALLKKYPFMRLRAVKADWIEKILPAGWGQKLGGSRAGLNKSRKKYPSQRKAKNLLRYLAQSSGTAIWAKTN
;
A
#
# COMPACT_ATOMS: atom_id res chain seq x y z
N MET A 1 -20.71 3.44 8.25
CA MET A 1 -20.16 2.50 7.24
C MET A 1 -19.38 3.33 6.23
N ARG A 2 -18.17 2.93 5.81
CA ARG A 2 -17.47 3.65 4.75
C ARG A 2 -18.11 3.31 3.41
N GLY A 3 -18.26 4.31 2.54
CA GLY A 3 -18.71 4.08 1.17
C GLY A 3 -17.71 3.21 0.41
N ILE A 4 -18.22 2.30 -0.42
CA ILE A 4 -17.39 1.53 -1.36
C ILE A 4 -16.61 2.54 -2.20
N GLY A 5 -15.28 2.57 -2.08
CA GLY A 5 -14.40 3.50 -2.80
C GLY A 5 -13.79 4.65 -1.98
N GLU A 6 -14.10 4.80 -0.68
CA GLU A 6 -13.39 5.77 0.16
C GLU A 6 -11.92 5.32 0.38
N CYS A 7 -11.05 5.82 -0.49
CA CYS A 7 -9.61 5.69 -0.31
C CYS A 7 -9.20 6.38 0.99
N ILE A 8 -8.30 5.73 1.77
CA ILE A 8 -7.65 6.35 2.93
C ILE A 8 -6.64 7.39 2.40
N SER A 9 -7.16 8.48 1.84
CA SER A 9 -6.44 9.62 1.26
C SER A 9 -6.05 10.65 2.33
N GLY A 10 -6.16 10.30 3.62
CA GLY A 10 -5.75 11.17 4.72
C GLY A 10 -4.24 11.21 4.96
N LYS A 11 -3.80 12.22 5.71
CA LYS A 11 -2.45 12.27 6.30
C LYS A 11 -2.16 11.00 7.09
N ARG A 12 -0.92 10.51 7.02
CA ARG A 12 -0.49 9.32 7.76
C ARG A 12 0.57 9.67 8.78
N LEU A 13 0.60 8.92 9.88
CA LEU A 13 1.59 9.07 10.93
C LEU A 13 2.64 7.97 10.77
N LYS A 14 3.90 8.39 10.62
CA LYS A 14 5.05 7.50 10.72
C LYS A 14 5.56 7.58 12.16
N PHE A 15 5.39 6.49 12.90
CA PHE A 15 5.96 6.35 14.23
C PHE A 15 7.44 5.97 14.12
N LYS A 16 8.21 6.23 15.18
CA LYS A 16 9.53 5.60 15.32
C LYS A 16 9.34 4.08 15.44
N ASN A 17 10.36 3.34 15.03
CA ASN A 17 10.31 1.88 14.97
C ASN A 17 9.89 1.26 16.31
N GLY A 18 8.91 0.37 16.30
CA GLY A 18 8.36 -0.31 17.49
C GLY A 18 7.31 0.48 18.28
N LEU A 19 7.25 1.81 18.13
CA LEU A 19 6.33 2.64 18.92
C LEU A 19 4.88 2.57 18.42
N GLN A 20 4.64 2.26 17.14
CA GLN A 20 3.28 2.06 16.64
C GLN A 20 2.67 0.79 17.24
N LYS A 21 3.48 -0.27 17.34
CA LYS A 21 3.11 -1.51 18.01
C LYS A 21 2.84 -1.27 19.49
N GLU A 22 3.73 -0.57 20.18
CA GLU A 22 3.50 -0.20 21.59
C GLU A 22 2.21 0.60 21.78
N PHE A 23 1.94 1.55 20.88
CA PHE A 23 0.77 2.42 20.95
C PHE A 23 -0.52 1.59 20.93
N LEU A 24 -0.64 0.72 19.93
CA LEU A 24 -1.82 -0.16 19.79
C LEU A 24 -1.90 -1.19 20.92
N LYS A 25 -0.77 -1.74 21.36
CA LYS A 25 -0.72 -2.71 22.46
C LYS A 25 -1.16 -2.09 23.78
N ARG A 26 -0.73 -0.86 24.07
CA ARG A 26 -1.16 -0.12 25.28
C ARG A 26 -2.65 0.21 25.23
N ILE A 27 -3.17 0.64 24.07
CA ILE A 27 -4.60 0.84 23.85
C ILE A 27 -5.38 -0.41 24.18
N LYS A 28 -5.04 -1.54 23.55
CA LYS A 28 -5.71 -2.82 23.79
C LYS A 28 -5.66 -3.24 25.26
N LYS A 29 -4.46 -3.19 25.87
CA LYS A 29 -4.26 -3.63 27.27
C LYS A 29 -5.09 -2.80 28.24
N LYS A 30 -5.19 -1.49 28.03
CA LYS A 30 -5.93 -0.58 28.91
C LYS A 30 -7.42 -0.55 28.61
N SER A 31 -7.85 -0.79 27.38
CA SER A 31 -9.27 -0.85 27.02
C SER A 31 -9.91 -2.17 27.39
N GLY A 32 -9.12 -3.23 27.66
CA GLY A 32 -9.63 -4.58 27.93
C GLY A 32 -10.28 -5.25 26.71
N LEU A 33 -10.09 -4.69 25.51
CA LEU A 33 -10.77 -5.16 24.30
C LEU A 33 -9.95 -6.22 23.57
N THR A 34 -10.65 -7.11 22.88
CA THR A 34 -10.05 -7.97 21.85
C THR A 34 -9.67 -7.16 20.61
N TRP A 35 -8.85 -7.76 19.74
CA TRP A 35 -8.48 -7.11 18.48
C TRP A 35 -9.69 -6.93 17.55
N ALA A 36 -10.61 -7.90 17.53
CA ALA A 36 -11.84 -7.86 16.74
C ALA A 36 -12.75 -6.70 17.19
N GLU A 37 -12.95 -6.53 18.49
CA GLU A 37 -13.77 -5.44 19.04
C GLU A 37 -13.15 -4.07 18.76
N LEU A 38 -11.83 -3.94 18.94
CA LEU A 38 -11.13 -2.68 18.66
C LEU A 38 -11.24 -2.32 17.16
N ALA A 39 -11.12 -3.31 16.27
CA ALA A 39 -11.29 -3.11 14.83
C ALA A 39 -12.72 -2.69 14.47
N LYS A 40 -13.72 -3.36 15.06
CA LYS A 40 -15.15 -3.02 14.89
C LYS A 40 -15.44 -1.59 15.33
N GLN A 41 -14.90 -1.16 16.47
CA GLN A 41 -15.05 0.22 16.96
C GLN A 41 -14.42 1.27 16.04
N LEU A 42 -13.34 0.92 15.35
CA LEU A 42 -12.64 1.81 14.41
C LEU A 42 -13.21 1.74 12.99
N GLY A 43 -14.17 0.84 12.73
CA GLY A 43 -14.72 0.60 11.40
C GLY A 43 -13.65 0.12 10.41
N VAL A 44 -12.75 -0.75 10.84
CA VAL A 44 -11.72 -1.39 9.99
C VAL A 44 -11.73 -2.90 10.17
N SER A 45 -11.14 -3.63 9.22
CA SER A 45 -10.94 -5.08 9.38
C SER A 45 -9.88 -5.37 10.43
N GLU A 46 -10.04 -6.48 11.16
CA GLU A 46 -9.05 -6.94 12.13
C GLU A 46 -7.67 -7.15 11.46
N HIS A 47 -7.65 -7.70 10.25
CA HIS A 47 -6.41 -7.87 9.48
C HIS A 47 -5.67 -6.53 9.27
N THR A 48 -6.38 -5.46 8.94
CA THR A 48 -5.78 -4.12 8.77
C THR A 48 -5.16 -3.64 10.07
N LEU A 49 -5.86 -3.83 11.19
CA LEU A 49 -5.41 -3.41 12.51
C LEU A 49 -4.19 -4.24 12.97
N ARG A 50 -4.26 -5.57 12.87
CA ARG A 50 -3.27 -6.50 13.42
C ARG A 50 -2.05 -6.65 12.50
N VAL A 51 -2.28 -7.08 11.27
CA VAL A 51 -1.20 -7.37 10.31
C VAL A 51 -0.69 -6.08 9.67
N GLY A 52 -1.57 -5.10 9.46
CA GLY A 52 -1.21 -3.83 8.85
C GLY A 52 -0.53 -2.87 9.82
N TRP A 53 -1.22 -2.52 10.92
CA TRP A 53 -0.76 -1.45 11.81
C TRP A 53 0.02 -1.96 13.02
N HIS A 54 -0.44 -3.00 13.71
CA HIS A 54 0.27 -3.51 14.88
C HIS A 54 1.64 -4.11 14.52
N ASP A 55 1.75 -4.81 13.39
CA ASP A 55 3.02 -5.34 12.90
C ASP A 55 3.85 -4.29 12.13
N GLU A 56 3.43 -3.03 12.14
CA GLU A 56 4.12 -1.88 11.51
C GLU A 56 4.39 -2.00 10.00
N LYS A 57 3.73 -2.95 9.32
CA LYS A 57 3.81 -3.12 7.85
C LYS A 57 3.26 -1.93 7.08
N SER A 58 2.41 -1.13 7.74
CA SER A 58 1.82 0.07 7.16
C SER A 58 1.68 1.17 8.20
N THR A 59 1.74 2.42 7.74
CA THR A 59 1.60 3.61 8.59
C THR A 59 0.15 3.85 8.99
N LEU A 60 -0.04 4.23 10.25
CA LEU A 60 -1.36 4.49 10.83
C LEU A 60 -1.96 5.80 10.27
N PRO A 61 -3.23 5.82 9.84
CA PRO A 61 -3.88 7.06 9.42
C PRO A 61 -4.08 8.04 10.58
N TYR A 62 -3.85 9.34 10.32
CA TYR A 62 -3.98 10.38 11.35
C TYR A 62 -5.37 10.41 12.00
N ARG A 63 -6.43 10.27 11.20
CA ARG A 63 -7.83 10.26 11.70
C ARG A 63 -8.07 9.13 12.69
N ILE A 64 -7.48 7.95 12.45
CA ILE A 64 -7.63 6.79 13.34
C ILE A 64 -6.85 7.02 14.64
N ALA A 65 -5.62 7.51 14.55
CA ALA A 65 -4.82 7.83 15.74
C ALA A 65 -5.52 8.90 16.61
N ALA A 66 -6.08 9.94 15.98
CA ALA A 66 -6.85 10.96 16.67
C ALA A 66 -8.13 10.40 17.31
N ALA A 67 -8.86 9.53 16.62
CA ALA A 67 -10.05 8.87 17.17
C ALA A 67 -9.71 8.00 18.38
N LEU A 68 -8.61 7.23 18.31
CA LEU A 68 -8.11 6.43 19.42
C LEU A 68 -7.75 7.29 20.63
N LEU A 69 -7.00 8.37 20.42
CA LEU A 69 -6.59 9.27 21.51
C LEU A 69 -7.76 10.05 22.12
N LYS A 70 -8.77 10.40 21.31
CA LYS A 70 -10.01 11.01 21.81
C LYS A 70 -10.81 10.03 22.67
N LYS A 71 -10.88 8.76 22.24
CA LYS A 71 -11.65 7.72 22.94
C LYS A 71 -10.94 7.20 24.19
N TYR A 72 -9.62 7.19 24.17
CA TYR A 72 -8.78 6.64 25.22
C TYR A 72 -7.81 7.72 25.75
N PRO A 73 -8.30 8.68 26.57
CA PRO A 73 -7.55 9.88 26.96
C PRO A 73 -6.39 9.62 27.94
N PHE A 74 -6.10 8.37 28.29
CA PHE A 74 -4.96 8.02 29.14
C PHE A 74 -3.61 8.25 28.44
N MET A 75 -3.60 8.42 27.12
CA MET A 75 -2.43 8.92 26.38
C MET A 75 -2.70 10.35 25.90
N ARG A 76 -1.84 11.30 26.28
CA ARG A 76 -1.94 12.67 25.77
C ARG A 76 -1.41 12.74 24.35
N LEU A 77 -2.22 13.26 23.42
CA LEU A 77 -1.84 13.46 22.00
C LEU A 77 -0.54 14.25 21.85
N ARG A 78 -0.31 15.27 22.70
CA ARG A 78 0.93 16.07 22.67
C ARG A 78 2.17 15.22 22.97
N ALA A 79 2.11 14.37 23.99
CA ALA A 79 3.23 13.49 24.36
C ALA A 79 3.52 12.46 23.26
N VAL A 80 2.49 11.80 22.73
CA VAL A 80 2.65 10.85 21.62
C VAL A 80 3.22 11.55 20.38
N LYS A 81 2.77 12.77 20.08
CA LYS A 81 3.23 13.53 18.91
C LYS A 81 4.70 13.98 19.02
N ALA A 82 5.14 14.37 20.21
CA ALA A 82 6.53 14.80 20.43
C ALA A 82 7.49 13.61 20.47
N ASP A 83 7.12 12.57 21.20
CA ASP A 83 8.08 11.52 21.55
C ASP A 83 8.05 10.35 20.56
N TRP A 84 6.88 10.03 19.99
CA TRP A 84 6.66 8.76 19.28
C TRP A 84 6.55 8.90 17.76
N ILE A 85 6.13 10.07 17.28
CA ILE A 85 5.94 10.31 15.85
C ILE A 85 7.26 10.80 15.25
N GLU A 86 7.76 10.10 14.24
CA GLU A 86 8.93 10.50 13.47
C GLU A 86 8.55 11.55 12.43
N LYS A 87 7.51 11.28 11.62
CA LYS A 87 7.08 12.15 10.52
C LYS A 87 5.57 12.07 10.28
N ILE A 88 4.98 13.17 9.82
CA ILE A 88 3.61 13.19 9.29
C ILE A 88 3.71 13.15 7.76
N LEU A 89 3.20 12.08 7.18
CA LEU A 89 3.26 11.83 5.74
C LEU A 89 2.02 12.42 5.05
N PRO A 90 2.18 12.94 3.83
CA PRO A 90 1.07 13.53 3.08
C PRO A 90 0.02 12.50 2.70
N ALA A 91 -1.16 13.01 2.33
CA ALA A 91 -2.20 12.25 1.66
C ALA A 91 -1.65 11.45 0.48
N GLY A 92 -2.14 10.22 0.29
CA GLY A 92 -1.74 9.38 -0.84
C GLY A 92 -0.30 8.85 -0.79
N TRP A 93 0.44 9.01 0.31
CA TRP A 93 1.82 8.52 0.44
C TRP A 93 1.98 7.05 0.02
N GLY A 94 1.07 6.18 0.48
CA GLY A 94 1.10 4.75 0.14
C GLY A 94 0.87 4.49 -1.36
N GLN A 95 0.00 5.28 -2.01
CA GLN A 95 -0.24 5.18 -3.45
C GLN A 95 0.97 5.69 -4.25
N LYS A 96 1.59 6.79 -3.82
CA LYS A 96 2.83 7.29 -4.44
C LYS A 96 3.94 6.23 -4.38
N LEU A 97 4.13 5.60 -3.22
CA LEU A 97 5.13 4.55 -3.03
C LEU A 97 4.85 3.31 -3.90
N GLY A 98 3.58 2.90 -3.98
CA GLY A 98 3.16 1.79 -4.85
C GLY A 98 3.32 2.11 -6.34
N GLY A 99 2.95 3.32 -6.77
CA GLY A 99 3.08 3.78 -8.14
C GLY A 99 4.54 3.84 -8.61
N SER A 100 5.45 4.33 -7.77
CA SER A 100 6.89 4.32 -8.09
C SER A 100 7.44 2.91 -8.28
N ARG A 101 7.02 1.94 -7.46
CA ARG A 101 7.43 0.53 -7.59
C ARG A 101 6.85 -0.13 -8.85
N ALA A 102 5.59 0.15 -9.18
CA ALA A 102 4.96 -0.38 -10.39
C ALA A 102 5.59 0.20 -11.67
N GLY A 103 5.97 1.48 -11.68
CA GLY A 103 6.65 2.13 -12.80
C GLY A 103 8.02 1.49 -13.12
N LEU A 104 8.78 1.10 -12.09
CA LEU A 104 10.07 0.42 -12.24
C LEU A 104 9.96 -0.96 -12.90
N ASN A 105 8.85 -1.67 -12.72
CA ASN A 105 8.63 -2.97 -13.36
C ASN A 105 8.16 -2.85 -14.82
N LYS A 106 7.59 -1.70 -15.22
CA LYS A 106 7.07 -1.49 -16.58
C LYS A 106 8.18 -1.20 -17.59
N SER A 107 9.31 -0.63 -17.16
CA SER A 107 10.48 -0.38 -18.01
C SER A 107 11.28 -1.64 -18.38
N ARG A 108 11.03 -2.79 -17.72
CA ARG A 108 11.73 -4.06 -17.97
C ARG A 108 11.12 -4.96 -19.05
N LYS A 109 9.92 -4.66 -19.57
CA LYS A 109 9.34 -5.39 -20.72
C LYS A 109 9.44 -4.55 -22.00
N LYS A 110 10.66 -4.34 -22.50
CA LYS A 110 10.86 -4.01 -23.92
C LYS A 110 10.63 -5.29 -24.72
N TYR A 111 9.38 -5.57 -25.10
CA TYR A 111 9.13 -6.52 -26.18
C TYR A 111 9.91 -6.03 -27.41
N PRO A 112 10.66 -6.90 -28.13
CA PRO A 112 11.32 -6.48 -29.35
C PRO A 112 10.25 -5.92 -30.29
N SER A 113 10.42 -4.67 -30.73
CA SER A 113 9.49 -4.00 -31.63
C SER A 113 9.13 -4.94 -32.77
N GLN A 114 7.84 -5.03 -33.14
CA GLN A 114 7.33 -5.92 -34.20
C GLN A 114 8.15 -5.88 -35.51
N ARG A 115 8.86 -4.77 -35.78
CA ARG A 115 9.84 -4.65 -36.89
C ARG A 115 10.97 -5.69 -36.84
N LYS A 116 11.55 -5.99 -35.67
CA LYS A 116 12.63 -7.00 -35.55
C LYS A 116 12.11 -8.42 -35.79
N ALA A 117 10.90 -8.74 -35.33
CA ALA A 117 10.27 -10.03 -35.57
C ALA A 117 9.94 -10.26 -37.06
N LYS A 118 9.45 -9.20 -37.76
CA LYS A 118 9.20 -9.26 -39.21
C LYS A 118 10.47 -9.45 -40.04
N ASN A 119 11.58 -8.83 -39.65
CA ASN A 119 12.85 -9.00 -40.36
C ASN A 119 13.45 -10.40 -40.14
N LEU A 120 13.32 -10.98 -38.95
CA LEU A 120 13.77 -12.34 -38.68
C LEU A 120 12.95 -13.37 -39.50
N LEU A 121 11.63 -13.19 -39.56
CA LEU A 121 10.73 -14.01 -40.37
C LEU A 121 11.04 -13.92 -41.88
N ARG A 122 11.34 -12.71 -42.40
CA ARG A 122 11.79 -12.54 -43.80
C ARG A 122 13.10 -13.25 -44.09
N TYR A 123 14.07 -13.13 -43.18
CA TYR A 123 15.39 -13.74 -43.35
C TYR A 123 15.29 -15.27 -43.33
N LEU A 124 14.47 -15.83 -42.44
CA LEU A 124 14.21 -17.27 -42.39
C LEU A 124 13.49 -17.76 -43.65
N ALA A 125 12.47 -17.04 -44.14
CA ALA A 125 11.77 -17.38 -45.38
C ALA A 125 12.66 -17.32 -46.64
N GLN A 126 13.63 -16.41 -46.69
CA GLN A 126 14.63 -16.34 -47.76
C GLN A 126 15.65 -17.48 -47.67
N SER A 127 15.98 -17.93 -46.46
CA SER A 127 16.99 -18.96 -46.22
C SER A 127 16.43 -20.39 -46.39
N SER A 128 15.12 -20.60 -46.27
CA SER A 128 14.48 -21.92 -46.35
C SER A 128 13.88 -22.26 -47.72
N GLY A 129 14.01 -21.40 -48.74
CA GLY A 129 13.54 -21.69 -50.11
C GLY A 129 12.03 -21.94 -50.24
N THR A 130 11.21 -21.59 -49.24
CA THR A 130 9.77 -21.81 -49.25
C THR A 130 9.04 -20.57 -49.74
N ALA A 131 8.77 -20.53 -51.05
CA ALA A 131 7.85 -19.57 -51.63
C ALA A 131 6.43 -19.88 -51.17
N ILE A 132 5.95 -19.23 -50.11
CA ILE A 132 4.54 -19.27 -49.73
C ILE A 132 3.79 -18.31 -50.66
N TRP A 133 3.16 -18.88 -51.70
CA TRP A 133 2.21 -18.19 -52.57
C TRP A 133 0.98 -17.79 -51.74
N ALA A 134 0.96 -16.55 -51.26
CA ALA A 134 -0.24 -15.94 -50.73
C ALA A 134 -1.16 -15.57 -51.91
N LYS A 135 -2.14 -16.42 -52.21
CA LYS A 135 -3.25 -16.08 -53.09
C LYS A 135 -4.05 -14.93 -52.45
N THR A 136 -4.06 -13.79 -53.12
CA THR A 136 -5.11 -12.78 -53.01
C THR A 136 -5.73 -12.65 -54.39
N ASN A 137 -6.99 -13.13 -54.49
CA ASN A 137 -7.94 -13.13 -55.60
C ASN A 137 -7.40 -13.35 -57.01
#